data_AF-A0A7Y6AFY2-F1
#
_entry.id   AF-A0A7Y6AFY2-F1
#
_cell.length_a   1.000
_cell.length_b   1.000
_cell.length_c   1.000
_cell.angle_alpha   90.00
_cell.angle_beta   90.00
_cell.angle_gamma   90.00
#
_symmetry.space_group_name_H-M   'P 1'
#
loop_
_entity.id
_entity.type
_entity.pdbx_description
1 polymer ?
#
loop_
_entity_poly.entity_id
_entity_poly.type
_entity_poly.pdbx_seq_one_letter_code
_entity_poly.pdbx_strand_id
1 'polypeptide(L)'
;QPEVSVPASAQQRYLIVESLVFDLSARTAACYAGDDHIRGVALTSVGDNGVAYGTLRDDEDGKPDPVLVRLATRAVEPLPEGTLLPQLITRGGVGLFTVSGKGTDDTAGEDDADSEEAPATTTVLLPPAGSAPPQPQ
;
A
#
# COMPACT_ATOMS: atom_id res chain seq x y z
N GLN A 1 -16.34 -10.08 -16.74
CA GLN A 1 -16.27 -10.05 -15.26
C GLN A 1 -15.13 -9.11 -14.90
N PRO A 2 -15.24 -8.24 -13.89
CA PRO A 2 -14.06 -7.51 -13.42
C PRO A 2 -13.07 -8.56 -12.92
N GLU A 3 -11.83 -8.50 -13.41
CA GLU A 3 -10.76 -9.33 -12.86
C GLU A 3 -10.49 -8.82 -11.44
N VAL A 4 -10.95 -9.58 -10.44
CA VAL A 4 -10.59 -9.32 -9.05
C VAL A 4 -9.13 -9.69 -8.91
N SER A 5 -8.25 -8.71 -9.08
CA SER A 5 -6.82 -8.88 -8.86
C SER A 5 -6.57 -9.01 -7.36
N VAL A 6 -6.20 -10.21 -6.92
CA VAL A 6 -5.85 -10.47 -5.53
C VAL A 6 -4.41 -10.04 -5.30
N PRO A 7 -4.12 -9.12 -4.35
CA PRO A 7 -2.76 -8.68 -4.10
C PRO A 7 -1.86 -9.87 -3.73
N ALA A 8 -0.76 -10.00 -4.46
CA ALA A 8 0.22 -11.06 -4.26
C ALA A 8 1.63 -10.48 -4.32
N SER A 9 2.55 -11.11 -3.59
CA SER A 9 3.97 -10.82 -3.72
C SER A 9 4.45 -11.16 -5.13
N ALA A 10 5.47 -10.48 -5.66
CA ALA A 10 5.94 -10.66 -7.04
C ALA A 10 6.29 -12.10 -7.42
N GLN A 11 6.78 -12.93 -6.48
CA GLN A 11 7.09 -14.34 -6.70
C GLN A 11 5.95 -15.28 -6.29
N GLN A 12 4.77 -14.75 -6.00
CA GLN A 12 3.59 -15.51 -5.58
C GLN A 12 3.86 -16.37 -4.34
N ARG A 13 4.78 -15.95 -3.48
CA ARG A 13 5.00 -16.61 -2.18
C ARG A 13 3.86 -16.27 -1.21
N TYR A 14 3.43 -15.03 -1.22
CA TYR A 14 2.36 -14.53 -0.38
C TYR A 14 1.16 -14.08 -1.21
N LEU A 15 -0.03 -14.35 -0.68
CA LEU A 15 -1.30 -13.89 -1.23
C LEU A 15 -2.11 -13.24 -0.10
N ILE A 16 -2.66 -12.06 -0.36
CA ILE A 16 -3.46 -11.29 0.59
C ILE A 16 -4.92 -11.32 0.19
N VAL A 17 -5.81 -11.56 1.15
CA VAL A 17 -7.25 -11.32 1.01
C VAL A 17 -7.69 -10.52 2.22
N GLU A 18 -7.82 -9.21 2.07
CA GLU A 18 -8.08 -8.26 3.15
C GLU A 18 -7.12 -8.43 4.35
N SER A 19 -7.61 -9.00 5.45
CA SER A 19 -6.85 -9.24 6.68
C SER A 19 -6.20 -10.63 6.73
N LEU A 20 -6.39 -11.47 5.69
CA LEU A 20 -5.80 -12.79 5.60
C LEU A 20 -4.55 -12.76 4.74
N VAL A 21 -3.51 -13.45 5.21
CA VAL A 21 -2.29 -13.68 4.45
C VAL A 21 -2.01 -15.17 4.37
N PHE A 22 -1.80 -15.65 3.14
CA PHE A 22 -1.37 -17.01 2.87
C PHE A 22 0.12 -17.01 2.55
N ASP A 23 0.94 -17.76 3.31
CA ASP A 23 2.29 -18.14 2.88
C ASP A 23 2.17 -19.47 2.13
N LEU A 24 2.27 -19.41 0.81
CA LEU A 24 2.13 -20.56 -0.08
C LEU A 24 3.34 -21.48 -0.04
N SER A 25 4.50 -20.98 0.40
CA SER A 25 5.70 -21.79 0.58
C SER A 25 5.60 -22.61 1.87
N ALA A 26 5.21 -21.97 2.97
CA ALA A 26 5.02 -22.63 4.27
C ALA A 26 3.69 -23.41 4.37
N ARG A 27 2.75 -23.15 3.44
CA ARG A 27 1.36 -23.65 3.45
C ARG A 27 0.61 -23.28 4.72
N THR A 28 0.78 -22.04 5.16
CA THR A 28 0.15 -21.50 6.36
C THR A 28 -0.66 -20.26 6.04
N ALA A 29 -1.65 -19.97 6.89
CA ALA A 29 -2.39 -18.71 6.86
C ALA A 29 -2.21 -17.95 8.19
N ALA A 30 -2.27 -16.62 8.11
CA ALA A 30 -2.34 -15.72 9.24
C ALA A 30 -3.52 -14.77 9.06
N CYS A 31 -4.25 -14.52 10.14
CA CYS A 31 -5.39 -13.59 10.17
C CYS A 31 -5.02 -12.37 11.01
N TYR A 32 -5.28 -11.19 10.47
CA TYR A 32 -5.08 -9.89 11.09
C TYR A 32 -6.41 -9.14 11.24
N ALA A 33 -7.55 -9.83 11.30
CA ALA A 33 -8.87 -9.17 11.34
C ALA A 33 -9.15 -8.41 12.65
N GLY A 34 -8.32 -8.61 13.68
CA GLY A 34 -8.56 -8.04 15.00
C GLY A 34 -9.66 -8.79 15.77
N ASP A 35 -10.01 -8.25 16.92
CA ASP A 35 -11.11 -8.68 17.79
C ASP A 35 -11.72 -7.46 18.50
N ASP A 36 -12.62 -7.67 19.47
CA ASP A 36 -13.32 -6.60 20.21
C ASP A 36 -12.37 -5.67 21.01
N HIS A 37 -11.09 -6.01 21.13
CA HIS A 37 -10.09 -5.27 21.89
C HIS A 37 -8.90 -4.81 21.03
N ILE A 38 -8.72 -5.40 19.84
CA ILE A 38 -7.58 -5.15 18.96
C ILE A 38 -8.09 -4.79 17.57
N ARG A 39 -7.77 -3.58 17.10
CA ARG A 39 -8.07 -3.16 15.73
C ARG A 39 -7.45 -4.12 14.72
N GLY A 40 -8.25 -4.52 13.73
CA GLY A 40 -7.79 -5.32 12.60
C GLY A 40 -6.88 -4.53 11.66
N VAL A 41 -6.19 -5.24 10.77
CA VAL A 41 -5.38 -4.69 9.69
C VAL A 41 -5.99 -5.11 8.36
N ALA A 42 -6.28 -4.15 7.48
CA ALA A 42 -6.56 -4.42 6.07
C ALA A 42 -5.25 -4.28 5.29
N LEU A 43 -4.75 -5.38 4.74
CA LEU A 43 -3.48 -5.39 4.00
C LEU A 43 -3.71 -5.07 2.52
N THR A 44 -2.80 -4.30 1.95
CA THR A 44 -2.89 -3.82 0.56
C THR A 44 -1.78 -4.37 -0.32
N SER A 45 -0.59 -4.60 0.22
CA SER A 45 0.55 -5.14 -0.54
C SER A 45 1.51 -5.95 0.33
N VAL A 46 2.29 -6.82 -0.32
CA VAL A 46 3.29 -7.66 0.33
C VAL A 46 4.49 -7.89 -0.58
N GLY A 47 5.69 -7.78 -0.01
CA GLY A 47 6.94 -8.15 -0.68
C GLY A 47 7.30 -9.61 -0.45
N ASP A 48 8.14 -10.17 -1.33
CA ASP A 48 8.62 -11.56 -1.21
C ASP A 48 9.44 -11.82 0.07
N ASN A 49 9.94 -10.74 0.70
CA ASN A 49 10.64 -10.78 1.99
C ASN A 49 9.70 -10.96 3.19
N GLY A 50 8.38 -10.99 2.98
CA GLY A 50 7.39 -11.14 4.05
C GLY A 50 7.13 -9.85 4.82
N VAL A 51 7.45 -8.70 4.25
CA VAL A 51 7.01 -7.39 4.73
C VAL A 51 5.74 -7.01 3.96
N ALA A 52 4.65 -6.79 4.68
CA ALA A 52 3.38 -6.35 4.14
C ALA A 52 3.04 -4.94 4.64
N TYR A 53 2.21 -4.24 3.87
CA TYR A 53 1.72 -2.91 4.19
C TYR A 53 0.21 -2.91 4.16
N GLY A 54 -0.39 -2.08 5.00
CA GLY A 54 -1.83 -1.98 5.12
C GLY A 54 -2.23 -0.83 6.02
N THR A 55 -3.50 -0.80 6.36
CA THR A 55 -4.08 0.18 7.28
C THR A 55 -4.75 -0.54 8.44
N LEU A 56 -4.78 0.08 9.61
CA LEU A 56 -5.71 -0.38 10.65
C LEU A 56 -7.15 -0.18 10.13
N ARG A 57 -8.02 -1.14 10.43
CA ARG A 57 -9.46 -1.02 10.18
C ARG A 57 -9.99 -0.07 11.26
N ASP A 58 -10.40 1.11 10.85
CA ASP A 58 -11.12 2.04 11.72
C ASP A 58 -12.62 1.76 11.64
N ASP A 59 -13.32 2.03 12.75
CA ASP A 59 -14.71 1.65 12.88
C ASP A 59 -15.65 2.57 12.09
N GLU A 60 -15.45 3.90 12.02
CA GLU A 60 -16.46 4.75 11.34
C GLU A 60 -15.98 5.97 10.51
N ASP A 61 -14.95 6.76 10.82
CA ASP A 61 -14.69 8.01 10.03
C ASP A 61 -13.22 8.52 10.04
N GLY A 62 -12.25 7.64 10.27
CA GLY A 62 -10.84 7.99 10.47
C GLY A 62 -9.99 8.11 9.19
N LYS A 63 -8.96 8.96 9.23
CA LYS A 63 -7.85 8.87 8.26
C LYS A 63 -7.18 7.49 8.43
N PRO A 64 -6.89 6.77 7.34
CA PRO A 64 -6.31 5.44 7.45
C PRO A 64 -4.97 5.48 8.19
N ASP A 65 -4.89 4.75 9.31
CA ASP A 65 -3.65 4.58 10.09
C ASP A 65 -2.73 3.58 9.39
N PRO A 66 -1.62 4.04 8.76
CA PRO A 66 -0.76 3.16 7.98
C PRO A 66 0.06 2.25 8.90
N VAL A 67 0.23 1.00 8.49
CA VAL A 67 1.02 0.00 9.23
C VAL A 67 1.91 -0.81 8.31
N LEU A 68 3.02 -1.27 8.89
CA LEU A 68 3.87 -2.31 8.35
C LEU A 68 3.65 -3.59 9.15
N VAL A 69 3.57 -4.73 8.46
CA VAL A 69 3.44 -6.04 9.08
C VAL A 69 4.61 -6.93 8.67
N ARG A 70 5.32 -7.48 9.66
CA ARG A 70 6.34 -8.52 9.43
C ARG A 70 5.71 -9.88 9.60
N LEU A 71 5.48 -10.59 8.50
CA LEU A 71 4.75 -11.86 8.50
C LEU A 71 5.50 -12.97 9.28
N ALA A 72 6.83 -12.94 9.28
CA ALA A 72 7.65 -13.92 9.98
C ALA A 72 7.47 -13.87 11.51
N THR A 73 7.26 -12.69 12.07
CA THR A 73 7.12 -12.46 13.52
C THR A 73 5.69 -12.13 13.94
N ARG A 74 4.80 -11.90 12.96
CA ARG A 74 3.45 -11.34 13.15
C ARG A 74 3.45 -9.97 13.85
N ALA A 75 4.56 -9.24 13.78
CA ALA A 75 4.66 -7.90 14.34
C ALA A 75 3.91 -6.91 13.44
N VAL A 76 3.07 -6.08 14.06
CA VAL A 76 2.41 -4.94 13.43
C VAL A 76 3.07 -3.67 13.97
N GLU A 77 3.63 -2.87 13.08
CA GLU A 77 4.38 -1.66 13.37
C GLU A 77 3.61 -0.46 12.79
N PRO A 78 3.14 0.49 13.63
CA PRO A 78 2.53 1.71 13.12
C PRO A 78 3.55 2.54 12.35
N LEU A 79 3.12 3.08 11.21
CA LEU A 79 3.89 4.01 10.42
C LEU A 79 3.45 5.45 10.74
N PRO A 80 4.30 6.46 10.47
CA PRO A 80 3.90 7.85 10.64
C PRO A 80 2.62 8.17 9.86
N GLU A 81 1.77 9.01 10.42
CA GLU A 81 0.57 9.50 9.75
C GLU A 81 0.87 10.10 8.37
N GLY A 82 -0.01 9.86 7.41
CA GLY A 82 0.15 10.33 6.03
C GLY A 82 1.18 9.55 5.19
N THR A 83 1.76 8.47 5.73
CA THR A 83 2.60 7.57 4.94
C THR A 83 1.80 6.96 3.80
N LEU A 84 2.26 7.16 2.57
CA LEU A 84 1.70 6.50 1.40
C LEU A 84 2.07 5.03 1.43
N LEU A 85 1.08 4.17 1.21
CA LEU A 85 1.28 2.72 1.14
C LEU A 85 1.47 2.30 -0.31
N PRO A 86 2.42 1.39 -0.59
CA PRO A 86 2.57 0.86 -1.93
C PRO A 86 1.35 0.01 -2.29
N GLN A 87 0.82 0.19 -3.50
CA GLN A 87 -0.21 -0.68 -4.08
C GLN A 87 0.37 -2.02 -4.54
N LEU A 88 1.64 -2.01 -4.93
CA LEU A 88 2.37 -3.19 -5.37
C LEU A 88 3.83 -3.09 -4.94
N ILE A 89 4.44 -4.24 -4.62
CA ILE A 89 5.88 -4.35 -4.39
C ILE A 89 6.44 -5.27 -5.46
N THR A 90 7.37 -4.74 -6.25
CA THR A 90 8.05 -5.51 -7.30
C THR A 90 9.05 -6.50 -6.71
N ARG A 91 9.54 -7.43 -7.54
CA ARG A 91 10.57 -8.40 -7.15
C ARG A 91 11.85 -7.77 -6.60
N GLY A 92 12.19 -6.56 -7.06
CA GLY A 92 13.35 -5.79 -6.59
C GLY A 92 13.11 -5.00 -5.30
N GLY A 93 11.94 -5.13 -4.67
CA GLY A 93 11.57 -4.37 -3.47
C GLY A 93 11.17 -2.92 -3.75
N VAL A 94 10.96 -2.54 -5.01
CA VAL A 94 10.48 -1.21 -5.41
C VAL A 94 8.96 -1.16 -5.22
N GLY A 95 8.47 -0.11 -4.56
CA GLY A 95 7.04 0.12 -4.33
C GLY A 95 6.40 0.93 -5.46
N LEU A 96 5.18 0.56 -5.85
CA LEU A 96 4.32 1.33 -6.75
C LEU A 96 3.33 2.15 -5.93
N PHE A 97 3.30 3.46 -6.15
CA PHE A 97 2.44 4.39 -5.42
C PHE A 97 1.56 5.15 -6.40
N THR A 98 0.33 5.42 -5.98
CA THR A 98 -0.56 6.34 -6.67
C THR A 98 -0.68 7.61 -5.87
N VAL A 99 -0.39 8.73 -6.52
CA VAL A 99 -0.47 10.07 -5.94
C VAL A 99 -1.50 10.85 -6.74
N SER A 100 -2.54 11.33 -6.08
CA SER A 100 -3.49 12.27 -6.69
C SER A 100 -2.95 13.69 -6.50
N GLY A 101 -2.59 14.34 -7.59
CA GLY A 101 -2.27 15.77 -7.60
C GLY A 101 -3.54 16.58 -7.86
N LYS A 102 -3.69 17.71 -7.17
CA LYS A 102 -4.52 18.81 -7.69
C LYS A 102 -3.67 19.47 -8.78
N GLY A 103 -4.15 19.49 -10.03
CA GLY A 103 -3.50 20.25 -11.08
C GLY A 103 -3.40 21.71 -10.63
N THR A 104 -2.19 22.21 -10.38
CA THR A 104 -1.96 23.65 -10.26
C THR A 104 -1.82 24.15 -11.69
N ASP A 105 -2.96 24.44 -12.31
CA ASP A 105 -2.99 25.23 -13.53
C ASP A 105 -2.71 26.68 -13.12
N ASP A 106 -1.42 27.07 -13.09
CA ASP A 106 -1.02 28.47 -13.09
C ASP A 106 -1.26 29.05 -14.49
N THR A 107 -2.52 29.06 -14.93
CA THR A 107 -2.94 29.80 -16.11
C THR A 107 -3.90 30.89 -15.63
N ALA A 108 -3.35 32.09 -15.43
CA ALA A 108 -4.15 33.30 -15.41
C ALA A 108 -4.88 33.41 -16.75
N GLY A 109 -6.19 33.15 -16.74
CA GLY A 109 -7.08 33.27 -17.89
C GLY A 109 -8.52 33.14 -17.44
N GLU A 110 -9.26 34.23 -17.61
CA GLU A 110 -10.67 34.41 -17.27
C GLU A 110 -11.64 33.32 -17.78
N ASP A 111 -12.73 33.21 -17.01
CA ASP A 111 -14.09 32.77 -17.35
C ASP A 111 -14.43 31.27 -17.47
N ASP A 112 -15.13 30.83 -16.40
CA ASP A 112 -16.25 29.88 -16.34
C ASP A 112 -16.31 28.76 -17.38
N ALA A 113 -15.83 27.58 -16.99
CA ALA A 113 -16.38 26.31 -17.44
C ALA A 113 -16.40 25.28 -16.30
N ASP A 114 -17.62 24.95 -15.87
CA ASP A 114 -17.99 23.78 -15.09
C ASP A 114 -17.37 22.52 -15.74
N SER A 115 -16.27 22.05 -15.20
CA SER A 115 -15.63 20.80 -15.59
C SER A 115 -15.09 20.17 -14.33
N GLU A 116 -15.78 19.13 -13.90
CA GLU A 116 -15.37 18.25 -12.81
C GLU A 116 -14.11 17.50 -13.28
N GLU A 117 -12.97 18.19 -13.26
CA GLU A 117 -11.68 17.67 -13.68
C GLU A 117 -11.28 16.57 -12.70
N ALA A 118 -11.31 15.31 -13.16
CA ALA A 118 -10.85 14.18 -12.38
C ALA A 118 -9.40 14.43 -11.93
N PRO A 119 -9.06 14.20 -10.65
CA PRO A 119 -7.74 14.53 -10.14
C PRO A 119 -6.66 13.78 -10.92
N ALA A 120 -5.67 14.52 -11.41
CA ALA A 120 -4.53 13.97 -12.11
C ALA A 120 -3.86 12.91 -11.22
N THR A 121 -3.94 11.65 -11.67
CA THR A 121 -3.40 10.50 -10.94
C THR A 121 -2.02 10.19 -11.49
N THR A 122 -0.99 10.42 -10.68
CA THR A 122 0.42 10.15 -11.04
C THR A 122 0.88 8.88 -10.36
N THR A 123 1.47 7.97 -11.13
CA THR A 123 2.05 6.72 -10.62
C THR A 123 3.56 6.89 -10.45
N VAL A 124 4.08 6.61 -9.25
CA VAL A 124 5.51 6.76 -8.91
C VAL A 124 6.08 5.43 -8.44
N LEU A 125 7.30 5.11 -8.86
CA LEU A 125 8.09 3.98 -8.39
C LEU A 125 9.17 4.47 -7.42
N LEU A 126 9.16 4.01 -6.18
CA LEU A 126 10.18 4.36 -5.18
C LEU A 126 11.04 3.15 -4.81
N PRO A 127 12.39 3.30 -4.79
CA PRO A 127 13.30 2.23 -4.39
C PRO A 127 13.12 1.85 -2.92
N PRO A 128 13.58 0.66 -2.50
CA PRO A 128 13.52 0.24 -1.10
C PRO A 128 14.28 1.22 -0.20
N ALA A 129 13.70 1.53 0.96
CA ALA A 129 14.32 2.37 1.98
C ALA A 129 15.67 1.76 2.41
N GLY A 130 16.77 2.45 2.11
CA GLY A 130 18.15 1.99 2.38
C GLY A 130 19.04 1.81 1.15
N SER A 131 18.49 1.91 -0.07
CA SER A 131 19.33 1.99 -1.27
C SER A 131 19.99 3.35 -1.36
N ALA A 132 21.30 3.42 -1.06
CA ALA A 132 22.10 4.60 -1.34
C ALA A 132 21.99 4.93 -2.86
N PRO A 133 21.83 6.20 -3.25
CA PRO A 133 21.87 6.56 -4.65
C PRO A 133 23.22 6.12 -5.24
N PRO A 134 23.27 5.61 -6.49
CA PRO A 134 24.54 5.32 -7.14
C PRO A 134 25.35 6.61 -7.19
N GLN A 135 26.55 6.59 -6.59
CA GLN A 135 27.46 7.72 -6.73
C GLN A 135 27.87 7.84 -8.19
N PRO A 136 27.79 9.05 -8.79
CA PRO A 136 28.33 9.25 -10.13
C PRO A 136 29.85 8.98 -10.09
N GLN A 137 30.31 8.13 -11.02
CA GLN A 137 31.73 7.95 -11.30
C GLN A 137 32.28 9.12 -12.12
#